data_AF-A0A1H3GCE3-F1
#
_entry.id   AF-A0A1H3GCE3-F1
#
_cell.length_a   1.000
_cell.length_b   1.000
_cell.length_c   1.000
_cell.angle_alpha   90.00
_cell.angle_beta   90.00
_cell.angle_gamma   90.00
#
_symmetry.space_group_name_H-M   'P 1'
#
loop_
_entity.id
_entity.type
_entity.pdbx_description
1 polymer ?
#
loop_
_entity_poly.entity_id
_entity_poly.type
_entity_poly.pdbx_seq_one_letter_code
_entity_poly.pdbx_strand_id
1 'polypeptide(L)'
;MSVVKSNVCKMCGGLLDIDLDRQVYICPFCGVTFDYEYFREDNVLGLAKKAMRRKEFGAARDAYEYMLKKDPHNFEALRGLFLIDCNWNTMSPLLAANNVHLTEKNPALTYAIDMCLPEHKEYFGKIREALSVLKDIRRSSVDLTNLEQERGRNQTRLRQIRMAQAENSERFSNGVRSFVDTLMMDDEMGKLAALPVYFGFLILLGIGAAIFYYEAYWLLLVIFGIIVAIIAIYNIRKIVIDNSLEGEAIPVKEKIAQLEKNIDDKRKEINDFRFKYNQLAKEVVTTYPITDMEATEENEEEDTTDADKRKGVNPMKLRRPNRKNRRNQSGDFPSLRKMS
;
A
#
# COMPACT_ATOMS: atom_id res chain seq x y z
N MET A 1 -12.34 0.26 -53.87
CA MET A 1 -13.38 -0.77 -54.08
C MET A 1 -13.31 -1.71 -52.89
N SER A 2 -14.35 -1.78 -52.06
CA SER A 2 -14.37 -2.69 -50.92
C SER A 2 -14.50 -4.13 -51.44
N VAL A 3 -13.50 -4.96 -51.15
CA VAL A 3 -13.58 -6.41 -51.40
C VAL A 3 -14.64 -6.97 -50.46
N VAL A 4 -15.85 -7.17 -50.97
CA VAL A 4 -16.92 -7.85 -50.22
C VAL A 4 -16.51 -9.31 -50.11
N LYS A 5 -16.17 -9.77 -48.90
CA LYS A 5 -15.96 -11.20 -48.62
C LYS A 5 -17.24 -11.94 -49.01
N SER A 6 -17.20 -12.66 -50.12
CA SER A 6 -18.35 -13.44 -50.59
C SER A 6 -18.39 -14.77 -49.84
N ASN A 7 -19.50 -15.04 -49.17
CA ASN A 7 -19.73 -16.31 -48.51
C ASN A 7 -20.11 -17.36 -49.54
N VAL A 8 -19.55 -18.57 -49.41
CA VAL A 8 -19.74 -19.67 -50.36
C VAL A 8 -20.66 -20.73 -49.74
N CYS A 9 -21.63 -21.21 -50.51
CA CYS A 9 -22.56 -22.25 -50.09
C CYS A 9 -21.82 -23.58 -49.86
N LYS A 10 -21.99 -24.16 -48.68
CA LYS A 10 -21.37 -25.47 -48.32
C LYS A 10 -21.90 -26.65 -49.14
N MET A 11 -23.11 -26.54 -49.72
CA MET A 11 -23.73 -27.64 -50.48
C MET A 11 -23.30 -27.69 -51.94
N CYS A 12 -23.16 -26.54 -52.60
CA CYS A 12 -22.93 -26.47 -54.05
C CYS A 12 -21.79 -25.55 -54.49
N GLY A 13 -21.09 -24.88 -53.56
CA GLY A 13 -20.01 -23.95 -53.89
C GLY A 13 -20.46 -22.62 -54.51
N GLY A 14 -21.76 -22.34 -54.58
CA GLY A 14 -22.30 -21.11 -55.15
C GLY A 14 -22.14 -19.91 -54.21
N LEU A 15 -21.97 -18.71 -54.77
CA LEU A 15 -21.94 -17.46 -53.99
C LEU A 15 -23.32 -17.22 -53.36
N LEU A 16 -23.35 -16.90 -52.07
CA LEU A 16 -24.59 -16.62 -51.35
C LEU A 16 -25.02 -15.16 -51.55
N ASP A 17 -26.30 -14.97 -51.84
CA ASP A 17 -26.93 -13.65 -51.90
C ASP A 17 -27.46 -13.26 -50.52
N ILE A 18 -27.43 -11.97 -50.23
CA ILE A 18 -27.76 -11.43 -48.91
C ILE A 18 -29.19 -10.88 -48.94
N ASP A 19 -30.09 -11.50 -48.20
CA ASP A 19 -31.42 -10.95 -47.93
C ASP A 19 -31.39 -10.17 -46.61
N LEU A 20 -31.24 -8.84 -46.71
CA LEU A 20 -31.17 -7.93 -45.56
C LEU A 20 -32.48 -7.86 -44.77
N ASP A 21 -33.63 -8.04 -45.44
CA ASP A 21 -34.94 -7.93 -44.80
C ASP A 21 -35.22 -9.14 -43.91
N ARG A 22 -34.73 -10.30 -44.33
CA ARG A 22 -34.91 -11.57 -43.62
C ARG A 22 -33.72 -11.98 -42.75
N GLN A 23 -32.58 -11.29 -42.87
CA GLN A 23 -31.32 -11.66 -42.23
C GLN A 23 -30.92 -13.12 -42.54
N VAL A 24 -31.05 -13.53 -43.80
CA VAL A 24 -30.61 -14.84 -44.29
C VAL A 24 -29.73 -14.71 -45.52
N TYR A 25 -28.81 -15.64 -45.68
CA TYR A 25 -28.03 -15.87 -46.88
C TYR A 25 -28.75 -16.90 -47.75
N ILE A 26 -29.09 -16.55 -48.99
CA ILE A 26 -29.81 -17.42 -49.91
C ILE A 26 -28.85 -17.86 -51.02
N CYS A 27 -28.71 -19.16 -51.23
CA CYS A 27 -27.93 -19.66 -52.37
C CYS A 27 -28.77 -19.61 -53.67
N PRO A 28 -28.38 -18.84 -54.69
CA PRO A 28 -29.14 -18.76 -55.95
C PRO A 28 -29.08 -20.06 -56.77
N PHE A 29 -28.11 -20.94 -56.51
CA PHE A 29 -27.92 -22.18 -57.27
C PHE A 29 -28.71 -23.36 -56.72
N CYS A 30 -28.68 -23.58 -55.40
CA CYS A 30 -29.35 -24.73 -54.78
C CYS A 30 -30.59 -24.36 -53.95
N GLY A 31 -30.88 -23.06 -53.78
CA GLY A 31 -32.03 -22.58 -53.01
C GLY A 31 -31.93 -22.76 -51.49
N VAL A 32 -30.82 -23.32 -50.99
CA VAL A 32 -30.59 -23.47 -49.55
C VAL A 32 -30.39 -22.09 -48.92
N THR A 33 -31.07 -21.86 -47.81
CA THR A 33 -30.96 -20.65 -46.99
C THR A 33 -30.13 -20.95 -45.74
N PHE A 34 -29.25 -20.01 -45.37
CA PHE A 34 -28.50 -20.03 -44.13
C PHE A 34 -28.84 -18.79 -43.31
N ASP A 35 -29.09 -18.94 -42.02
CA ASP A 35 -29.28 -17.77 -41.15
C ASP A 35 -27.99 -16.94 -41.08
N TYR A 36 -28.12 -15.62 -40.92
CA TYR A 36 -26.98 -14.74 -40.72
C TYR A 36 -26.08 -15.18 -39.55
N GLU A 37 -26.68 -15.80 -38.54
CA GLU A 37 -25.98 -16.32 -37.37
C GLU A 37 -25.03 -17.46 -37.73
N TYR A 38 -25.33 -18.27 -38.76
CA TYR A 38 -24.52 -19.41 -39.20
C TYR A 38 -23.15 -19.01 -39.74
N PHE A 39 -23.02 -17.84 -40.37
CA PHE A 39 -21.73 -17.28 -40.82
C PHE A 39 -21.04 -16.41 -39.77
N ARG A 40 -21.75 -16.01 -38.71
CA ARG A 40 -21.12 -15.42 -37.53
C ARG A 40 -20.37 -16.46 -36.70
N GLU A 41 -20.77 -17.73 -36.76
CA GLU A 41 -20.27 -18.81 -35.87
C GLU A 41 -18.75 -18.95 -35.89
N ASP A 42 -18.16 -18.98 -37.08
CA ASP A 42 -16.71 -19.16 -37.24
C ASP A 42 -15.90 -17.94 -36.76
N ASN A 43 -16.54 -16.79 -36.53
CA ASN A 43 -15.88 -15.54 -36.10
C ASN A 43 -16.42 -14.97 -34.78
N VAL A 44 -17.25 -15.70 -34.02
CA VAL A 44 -17.77 -15.19 -32.73
C VAL A 44 -16.63 -14.96 -31.75
N LEU A 45 -15.65 -15.87 -31.73
CA LEU A 45 -14.48 -15.76 -30.88
C LEU A 45 -13.61 -14.54 -31.24
N GLY A 46 -13.41 -14.29 -32.54
CA GLY A 46 -12.70 -13.11 -33.04
C GLY A 46 -13.43 -11.81 -32.67
N LEU A 47 -14.77 -11.80 -32.80
CA LEU A 47 -15.61 -10.67 -32.40
C LEU A 47 -15.53 -10.42 -30.88
N ALA A 48 -15.59 -11.47 -30.07
CA ALA A 48 -15.45 -11.38 -28.61
C ALA A 48 -14.08 -10.82 -28.21
N LYS A 49 -12.99 -11.32 -28.81
CA LYS A 49 -11.63 -10.80 -28.62
C LYS A 49 -11.51 -9.34 -29.04
N LYS A 50 -12.11 -8.95 -30.17
CA LYS A 50 -12.12 -7.56 -30.66
C LYS A 50 -12.87 -6.62 -29.70
N ALA A 51 -14.03 -7.05 -29.21
CA ALA A 51 -14.80 -6.32 -28.21
C ALA A 51 -14.02 -6.18 -26.88
N MET A 52 -13.31 -7.24 -26.44
CA MET A 52 -12.41 -7.20 -25.28
C MET A 52 -11.30 -6.16 -25.43
N ARG A 53 -10.64 -6.11 -26.61
CA ARG A 53 -9.60 -5.10 -26.90
C ARG A 53 -10.14 -3.67 -26.81
N ARG A 54 -11.39 -3.45 -27.27
CA ARG A 54 -12.10 -2.18 -27.20
C ARG A 54 -12.68 -1.85 -25.82
N LYS A 55 -12.56 -2.76 -24.85
CA LYS A 55 -13.20 -2.67 -23.51
C LYS A 55 -14.72 -2.60 -23.57
N GLU A 56 -15.31 -3.14 -24.64
CA GLU A 56 -16.76 -3.31 -24.82
C GLU A 56 -17.20 -4.61 -24.12
N PHE A 57 -17.06 -4.65 -22.79
CA PHE A 57 -17.23 -5.88 -21.99
C PHE A 57 -18.61 -6.52 -22.11
N GLY A 58 -19.67 -5.72 -22.31
CA GLY A 58 -21.02 -6.24 -22.53
C GLY A 58 -21.14 -7.06 -23.81
N ALA A 59 -20.70 -6.49 -24.94
CA ALA A 59 -20.72 -7.18 -26.23
C ALA A 59 -19.81 -8.41 -26.25
N ALA A 60 -18.64 -8.33 -25.59
CA ALA A 60 -17.74 -9.46 -25.43
C ALA A 60 -18.40 -10.59 -24.61
N ARG A 61 -19.13 -10.25 -23.54
CA ARG A 61 -19.84 -11.22 -22.70
C ARG A 61 -20.89 -11.97 -23.52
N ASP A 62 -21.74 -11.25 -24.26
CA ASP A 62 -22.79 -11.87 -25.08
C ASP A 62 -22.20 -12.85 -26.09
N ALA A 63 -21.07 -12.49 -26.71
CA ALA A 63 -20.37 -13.35 -27.66
C ALA A 63 -19.77 -14.61 -27.00
N TYR A 64 -19.11 -14.48 -25.84
CA TYR A 64 -18.59 -15.64 -25.11
C TYR A 64 -19.69 -16.54 -24.54
N GLU A 65 -20.78 -15.97 -24.03
CA GLU A 65 -21.95 -16.74 -23.58
C GLU A 65 -22.60 -17.50 -24.75
N TYR A 66 -22.70 -16.88 -25.93
CA TYR A 66 -23.17 -17.57 -27.13
C TYR A 66 -22.27 -18.76 -27.50
N MET A 67 -20.95 -18.62 -27.37
CA MET A 67 -20.03 -19.75 -27.57
C MET A 67 -20.25 -20.87 -26.55
N LEU A 68 -20.43 -20.53 -25.27
CA LEU A 68 -20.65 -21.52 -24.22
C LEU A 68 -22.00 -22.24 -24.33
N LYS A 69 -23.00 -21.64 -24.98
CA LYS A 69 -24.25 -22.35 -25.31
C LYS A 69 -24.02 -23.53 -26.27
N LYS A 70 -23.00 -23.44 -27.12
CA LYS A 70 -22.66 -24.49 -28.10
C LYS A 70 -21.66 -25.49 -27.54
N ASP A 71 -20.59 -24.96 -26.95
CA ASP A 71 -19.55 -25.74 -26.30
C ASP A 71 -19.34 -25.21 -24.87
N PRO A 72 -20.05 -25.78 -23.87
CA PRO A 72 -19.95 -25.36 -22.48
C PRO A 72 -18.54 -25.47 -21.90
N HIS A 73 -17.69 -26.30 -22.51
CA HIS A 73 -16.35 -26.60 -22.05
C HIS A 73 -15.27 -25.78 -22.78
N ASN A 74 -15.67 -24.83 -23.63
CA ASN A 74 -14.76 -24.01 -24.41
C ASN A 74 -13.85 -23.16 -23.51
N PHE A 75 -12.56 -23.52 -23.46
CA PHE A 75 -11.58 -22.88 -22.58
C PHE A 75 -11.43 -21.37 -22.81
N GLU A 76 -11.37 -20.93 -24.08
CA GLU A 76 -11.17 -19.52 -24.40
C GLU A 76 -12.37 -18.67 -23.99
N ALA A 77 -13.59 -19.19 -24.14
CA ALA A 77 -14.80 -18.50 -23.73
C ALA A 77 -14.93 -18.42 -22.19
N LEU A 78 -14.62 -19.50 -21.46
CA LEU A 78 -14.59 -19.50 -19.99
C LEU A 78 -13.55 -18.50 -19.46
N ARG A 79 -12.35 -18.48 -20.06
CA ARG A 79 -11.29 -17.51 -19.72
C ARG A 79 -11.74 -16.08 -20.02
N GLY A 80 -12.37 -15.85 -21.16
CA GLY A 80 -12.91 -14.55 -21.57
C GLY A 80 -13.94 -14.01 -20.59
N LEU A 81 -14.92 -14.84 -20.18
CA LEU A 81 -15.90 -14.46 -19.17
C LEU A 81 -15.26 -14.13 -17.83
N PHE A 82 -14.30 -14.95 -17.37
CA PHE A 82 -13.55 -14.64 -16.15
C PHE A 82 -12.85 -13.28 -16.24
N LEU A 83 -12.17 -12.98 -17.35
CA LEU A 83 -11.51 -11.70 -17.58
C LEU A 83 -12.50 -10.53 -17.56
N ILE A 84 -13.68 -10.69 -18.18
CA ILE A 84 -14.75 -9.69 -18.18
C ILE A 84 -15.22 -9.38 -16.75
N ASP A 85 -15.46 -10.40 -15.94
CA ASP A 85 -15.89 -10.23 -14.55
C ASP A 85 -14.83 -9.53 -13.69
N CYS A 86 -13.58 -9.60 -14.12
CA CYS A 86 -12.46 -8.87 -13.51
C CYS A 86 -12.25 -7.46 -14.09
N ASN A 87 -13.01 -7.07 -15.13
CA ASN A 87 -12.76 -5.88 -15.96
C ASN A 87 -11.34 -5.85 -16.55
N TRP A 88 -10.82 -7.00 -16.95
CA TRP A 88 -9.48 -7.16 -17.51
C TRP A 88 -9.55 -7.47 -19.00
N ASN A 89 -8.67 -6.87 -19.79
CA ASN A 89 -8.51 -7.21 -21.20
C ASN A 89 -7.46 -8.31 -21.43
N THR A 90 -6.50 -8.45 -20.51
CA THR A 90 -5.43 -9.46 -20.53
C THR A 90 -5.19 -10.00 -19.13
N MET A 91 -4.37 -11.06 -19.01
CA MET A 91 -3.95 -11.59 -17.71
C MET A 91 -2.83 -10.79 -17.05
N SER A 92 -2.25 -9.79 -17.73
CA SER A 92 -1.15 -8.98 -17.22
C SER A 92 -1.40 -8.31 -15.86
N PRO A 93 -2.62 -7.84 -15.52
CA PRO A 93 -2.91 -7.30 -14.19
C PRO A 93 -2.63 -8.27 -13.04
N LEU A 94 -2.69 -9.59 -13.29
CA LEU A 94 -2.35 -10.61 -12.30
C LEU A 94 -0.88 -10.56 -11.86
N LEU A 95 0.02 -10.00 -12.69
CA LEU A 95 1.43 -9.80 -12.31
C LEU A 95 1.61 -8.63 -11.32
N ALA A 96 0.64 -7.72 -11.26
CA ALA A 96 0.66 -6.55 -10.39
C ALA A 96 -0.21 -6.79 -9.15
N ALA A 97 0.34 -7.47 -8.14
CA ALA A 97 -0.36 -7.86 -6.90
C ALA A 97 -1.23 -6.74 -6.27
N ASN A 98 -0.79 -5.48 -6.36
CA ASN A 98 -1.47 -4.33 -5.78
C ASN A 98 -2.77 -3.93 -6.51
N ASN A 99 -2.92 -4.29 -7.79
CA ASN A 99 -4.04 -3.87 -8.64
C ASN A 99 -5.14 -4.95 -8.78
N VAL A 100 -4.91 -6.13 -8.22
CA VAL A 100 -5.86 -7.23 -8.29
C VAL A 100 -6.87 -7.06 -7.17
N HIS A 101 -8.15 -6.85 -7.46
CA HIS A 101 -9.22 -6.73 -6.44
C HIS A 101 -10.05 -8.01 -6.29
N LEU A 102 -9.55 -9.13 -6.79
CA LEU A 102 -10.26 -10.41 -6.78
C LEU A 102 -10.07 -11.16 -5.45
N THR A 103 -11.03 -12.04 -5.18
CA THR A 103 -11.01 -13.00 -4.08
C THR A 103 -10.96 -14.41 -4.63
N GLU A 104 -10.35 -15.34 -3.90
CA GLU A 104 -10.29 -16.78 -4.25
C GLU A 104 -11.68 -17.41 -4.49
N LYS A 105 -12.73 -16.84 -3.87
CA LYS A 105 -14.14 -17.30 -3.97
C LYS A 105 -14.94 -16.54 -5.03
N ASN A 106 -14.29 -15.96 -6.02
CA ASN A 106 -14.98 -15.25 -7.09
C ASN A 106 -15.89 -16.24 -7.86
N PRO A 107 -17.20 -15.93 -8.03
CA PRO A 107 -18.15 -16.86 -8.64
C PRO A 107 -17.81 -17.21 -10.09
N ALA A 108 -17.26 -16.26 -10.86
CA ALA A 108 -16.84 -16.48 -12.25
C ALA A 108 -15.68 -17.48 -12.33
N LEU A 109 -14.73 -17.38 -11.40
CA LEU A 109 -13.60 -18.31 -11.31
C LEU A 109 -14.08 -19.71 -10.91
N THR A 110 -15.00 -19.80 -9.95
CA THR A 110 -15.60 -21.09 -9.55
C THR A 110 -16.35 -21.72 -10.71
N TYR A 111 -17.19 -20.94 -11.41
CA TYR A 111 -17.91 -21.38 -12.60
C TYR A 111 -16.96 -21.90 -13.69
N ALA A 112 -15.87 -21.18 -13.96
CA ALA A 112 -14.86 -21.60 -14.94
C ALA A 112 -14.16 -22.92 -14.55
N ILE A 113 -13.89 -23.16 -13.26
CA ILE A 113 -13.29 -24.42 -12.76
C ILE A 113 -14.27 -25.59 -12.90
N ASP A 114 -15.55 -25.34 -12.61
CA ASP A 114 -16.58 -26.38 -12.63
C ASP A 114 -16.93 -26.80 -14.05
N MET A 115 -16.96 -25.84 -14.99
CA MET A 115 -17.34 -26.05 -16.38
C MET A 115 -16.18 -26.42 -17.30
N CYS A 116 -14.91 -26.25 -16.93
CA CYS A 116 -13.81 -26.58 -17.85
C CYS A 116 -13.46 -28.07 -17.89
N LEU A 117 -12.86 -28.52 -19.00
CA LEU A 117 -12.29 -29.86 -19.12
C LEU A 117 -11.18 -30.09 -18.08
N PRO A 118 -10.94 -31.34 -17.64
CA PRO A 118 -9.90 -31.66 -16.66
C PRO A 118 -8.51 -31.09 -16.98
N GLU A 119 -8.15 -31.06 -18.26
CA GLU A 119 -6.88 -30.51 -18.77
C GLU A 119 -6.70 -29.02 -18.45
N HIS A 120 -7.80 -28.27 -18.43
CA HIS A 120 -7.79 -26.82 -18.17
C HIS A 120 -8.10 -26.46 -16.71
N LYS A 121 -8.51 -27.43 -15.88
CA LYS A 121 -8.76 -27.20 -14.45
C LYS A 121 -7.51 -26.73 -13.72
N GLU A 122 -6.34 -27.22 -14.14
CA GLU A 122 -5.06 -26.81 -13.56
C GLU A 122 -4.81 -25.31 -13.73
N TYR A 123 -5.14 -24.75 -14.89
CA TYR A 123 -4.98 -23.31 -15.18
C TYR A 123 -5.77 -22.42 -14.22
N PHE A 124 -7.08 -22.64 -14.11
CA PHE A 124 -7.93 -21.87 -13.19
C PHE A 124 -7.63 -22.20 -11.72
N GLY A 125 -7.19 -23.43 -11.44
CA GLY A 125 -6.69 -23.84 -10.13
C GLY A 125 -5.49 -23.00 -9.67
N LYS A 126 -4.51 -22.76 -10.55
CA LYS A 126 -3.35 -21.88 -10.27
C LYS A 126 -3.76 -20.43 -10.06
N ILE A 127 -4.76 -19.93 -10.79
CA ILE A 127 -5.32 -18.58 -10.54
C ILE A 127 -5.91 -18.52 -9.13
N ARG A 128 -6.71 -19.52 -8.73
CA ARG A 128 -7.29 -19.60 -7.39
C ARG A 128 -6.23 -19.65 -6.30
N GLU A 129 -5.17 -20.45 -6.49
CA GLU A 129 -4.03 -20.51 -5.55
C GLU A 129 -3.28 -19.17 -5.49
N ALA A 130 -3.05 -18.50 -6.62
CA ALA A 130 -2.44 -17.18 -6.61
C ALA A 130 -3.29 -16.18 -5.81
N LEU A 131 -4.62 -16.22 -5.96
CA LEU A 131 -5.53 -15.36 -5.20
C LEU A 131 -5.58 -15.71 -3.70
N SER A 132 -5.41 -16.97 -3.31
CA SER A 132 -5.32 -17.35 -1.90
C SER A 132 -4.02 -16.83 -1.27
N VAL A 133 -2.89 -16.95 -1.97
CA VAL A 133 -1.61 -16.35 -1.51
C VAL A 133 -1.72 -14.83 -1.42
N LEU A 134 -2.40 -14.18 -2.37
CA LEU A 134 -2.62 -12.73 -2.32
C LEU A 134 -3.44 -12.29 -1.10
N LYS A 135 -4.43 -13.10 -0.70
CA LYS A 135 -5.20 -12.89 0.54
C LYS A 135 -4.31 -12.96 1.77
N ASP A 136 -3.38 -13.91 1.81
CA ASP A 136 -2.42 -14.04 2.91
C ASP A 136 -1.44 -12.85 2.95
N ILE A 137 -0.96 -12.37 1.79
CA ILE A 137 -0.17 -11.13 1.70
C ILE A 137 -0.93 -9.96 2.33
N ARG A 138 -2.20 -9.76 1.97
CA ARG A 138 -3.01 -8.65 2.53
C ARG A 138 -3.18 -8.78 4.04
N ARG A 139 -3.48 -9.99 4.54
CA ARG A 139 -3.64 -10.24 5.97
C ARG A 139 -2.34 -9.95 6.73
N SER A 140 -1.22 -10.52 6.30
CA SER A 140 0.08 -10.30 6.94
C SER A 140 0.54 -8.84 6.83
N SER A 141 0.11 -8.11 5.79
CA SER A 141 0.39 -6.67 5.66
C SER A 141 -0.38 -5.85 6.70
N VAL A 142 -1.64 -6.19 6.98
CA VAL A 142 -2.41 -5.56 8.07
C VAL A 142 -1.76 -5.87 9.42
N ASP A 143 -1.36 -7.11 9.67
CA ASP A 143 -0.68 -7.50 10.90
C ASP A 143 0.64 -6.73 11.08
N LEU A 144 1.42 -6.56 10.00
CA LEU A 144 2.63 -5.75 9.99
C LEU A 144 2.35 -4.29 10.37
N THR A 145 1.31 -3.66 9.81
CA THR A 145 0.95 -2.28 10.16
C THR A 145 0.54 -2.14 11.63
N ASN A 146 -0.15 -3.13 12.20
CA ASN A 146 -0.51 -3.16 13.61
C ASN A 146 0.73 -3.27 14.50
N LEU A 147 1.68 -4.14 14.15
CA LEU A 147 2.96 -4.27 14.86
C LEU A 147 3.80 -2.99 14.80
N GLU A 148 3.88 -2.34 13.63
CA GLU A 148 4.59 -1.06 13.47
C GLU A 148 3.93 0.06 14.29
N GLN A 149 2.60 0.10 14.34
CA GLN A 149 1.87 1.03 15.19
C GLN A 149 2.13 0.78 16.68
N GLU A 150 2.13 -0.48 17.12
CA GLU A 150 2.45 -0.84 18.50
C GLU A 150 3.89 -0.47 18.86
N ARG A 151 4.86 -0.72 17.96
CA ARG A 151 6.24 -0.28 18.13
C ARG A 151 6.32 1.24 18.31
N GLY A 152 5.63 2.00 17.47
CA GLY A 152 5.59 3.47 17.56
C GLY A 152 5.03 3.99 18.89
N ARG A 153 3.98 3.34 19.43
CA ARG A 153 3.43 3.67 20.77
C ARG A 153 4.44 3.40 21.87
N ASN A 154 5.12 2.26 21.84
CA ASN A 154 6.14 1.92 22.85
C ASN A 154 7.38 2.81 22.75
N GLN A 155 7.80 3.19 21.53
CA GLN A 155 8.89 4.17 21.34
C GLN A 155 8.52 5.54 21.92
N THR A 156 7.28 5.98 21.76
CA THR A 156 6.79 7.24 22.36
C THR A 156 6.80 7.15 23.88
N ARG A 157 6.35 6.03 24.47
CA ARG A 157 6.41 5.78 25.91
C ARG A 157 7.85 5.80 26.44
N LEU A 158 8.78 5.14 25.74
CA LEU A 158 10.20 5.15 26.11
C LEU A 158 10.78 6.58 26.06
N ARG A 159 10.39 7.39 25.08
CA ARG A 159 10.78 8.80 25.00
C ARG A 159 10.24 9.61 26.17
N GLN A 160 9.00 9.39 26.59
CA GLN A 160 8.42 10.03 27.77
C GLN A 160 9.17 9.67 29.05
N ILE A 161 9.53 8.40 29.25
CA ILE A 161 10.34 7.96 30.40
C ILE A 161 11.70 8.66 30.38
N ARG A 162 12.38 8.73 29.22
CA ARG A 162 13.66 9.44 29.09
C ARG A 162 13.55 10.94 29.33
N MET A 163 12.45 11.56 28.91
CA MET A 163 12.18 12.97 29.20
C MET A 163 11.94 13.20 30.69
N ALA A 164 11.21 12.30 31.37
CA ALA A 164 11.04 12.37 32.82
C ALA A 164 12.38 12.20 33.57
N GLN A 165 13.26 11.30 33.09
CA GLN A 165 14.62 11.16 33.62
C GLN A 165 15.44 12.43 33.41
N ALA A 166 15.39 13.02 32.22
CA ALA A 166 16.09 14.27 31.92
C ALA A 166 15.56 15.42 32.80
N GLU A 167 14.24 15.58 32.93
CA GLU A 167 13.63 16.61 33.78
C GLU A 167 13.99 16.42 35.26
N ASN A 168 14.00 15.17 35.76
CA ASN A 168 14.45 14.88 37.12
C ASN A 168 15.93 15.26 37.33
N SER A 169 16.77 15.01 36.32
CA SER A 169 18.18 15.39 36.35
C SER A 169 18.40 16.90 36.25
N GLU A 170 17.58 17.61 35.47
CA GLU A 170 17.66 19.07 35.32
C GLU A 170 17.13 19.80 36.55
N ARG A 171 16.05 19.31 37.18
CA ARG A 171 15.57 19.84 38.47
C ARG A 171 16.66 19.76 39.54
N PHE A 172 17.46 18.70 39.51
CA PHE A 172 18.63 18.57 40.38
C PHE A 172 19.71 19.60 40.05
N SER A 173 20.13 19.68 38.78
CA SER A 173 21.18 20.64 38.40
C SER A 173 20.75 22.08 38.62
N ASN A 174 19.49 22.42 38.35
CA ASN A 174 18.95 23.76 38.54
C ASN A 174 18.75 24.09 40.02
N GLY A 175 18.40 23.12 40.87
CA GLY A 175 18.37 23.30 42.33
C GLY A 175 19.76 23.64 42.89
N VAL A 176 20.77 22.87 42.51
CA VAL A 176 22.16 23.11 42.93
C VAL A 176 22.71 24.40 42.31
N ARG A 177 22.48 24.62 41.02
CA ARG A 177 22.95 25.80 40.30
C ARG A 177 22.27 27.07 40.79
N SER A 178 20.97 27.08 41.05
CA SER A 178 20.31 28.24 41.66
C SER A 178 20.85 28.54 43.05
N PHE A 179 21.17 27.52 43.85
CA PHE A 179 21.82 27.72 45.15
C PHE A 179 23.23 28.30 45.00
N VAL A 180 24.05 27.76 44.09
CA VAL A 180 25.42 28.24 43.82
C VAL A 180 25.40 29.63 43.20
N ASP A 181 24.57 29.88 42.19
CA ASP A 181 24.43 31.18 41.54
C ASP A 181 23.94 32.23 42.57
N THR A 182 23.00 31.90 43.46
CA THR A 182 22.60 32.84 44.52
C THR A 182 23.71 33.10 45.54
N LEU A 183 24.64 32.16 45.73
CA LEU A 183 25.83 32.33 46.57
C LEU A 183 26.99 33.07 45.87
N MET A 184 27.02 33.10 44.54
CA MET A 184 28.17 33.55 43.72
C MET A 184 27.88 34.76 42.82
N MET A 185 26.69 35.35 42.86
CA MET A 185 26.33 36.52 42.04
C MET A 185 27.00 37.79 42.57
N ASP A 186 28.13 38.15 41.96
CA ASP A 186 28.94 39.35 42.24
C ASP A 186 28.55 40.59 41.41
N ASP A 187 27.45 40.57 40.63
CA ASP A 187 27.11 41.68 39.72
C ASP A 187 25.69 42.26 39.87
N GLU A 188 25.61 43.57 39.66
CA GLU A 188 24.71 44.57 40.30
C GLU A 188 23.18 44.34 40.28
N MET A 189 22.64 43.34 39.57
CA MET A 189 21.20 43.05 39.52
C MET A 189 20.71 42.07 40.60
N GLY A 190 21.61 41.52 41.42
CA GLY A 190 21.31 40.52 42.46
C GLY A 190 20.63 41.04 43.74
N LYS A 191 20.46 42.35 43.94
CA LYS A 191 20.12 42.92 45.27
C LYS A 191 18.78 42.48 45.89
N LEU A 192 17.78 42.11 45.08
CA LEU A 192 16.46 41.66 45.57
C LEU A 192 16.36 40.14 45.74
N ALA A 193 16.99 39.37 44.86
CA ALA A 193 17.06 37.90 45.00
C ALA A 193 18.11 37.45 46.04
N ALA A 194 19.08 38.31 46.35
CA ALA A 194 20.04 38.10 47.41
C ALA A 194 19.44 38.32 48.81
N LEU A 195 18.28 38.97 48.96
CA LEU A 195 17.69 39.25 50.28
C LEU A 195 17.48 37.99 51.14
N PRO A 196 16.87 36.90 50.66
CA PRO A 196 16.70 35.68 51.44
C PRO A 196 18.03 35.01 51.80
N VAL A 197 19.02 35.06 50.91
CA VAL A 197 20.36 34.49 51.16
C VAL A 197 21.16 35.37 52.10
N TYR A 198 21.03 36.68 52.00
CA TYR A 198 21.62 37.66 52.92
C TYR A 198 20.97 37.55 54.31
N PHE A 199 19.65 37.39 54.40
CA PHE A 199 18.97 37.07 55.66
C PHE A 199 19.41 35.72 56.20
N GLY A 200 19.53 34.69 55.36
CA GLY A 200 20.06 33.38 55.75
C GLY A 200 21.49 33.46 56.28
N PHE A 201 22.33 34.27 55.64
CA PHE A 201 23.72 34.51 56.03
C PHE A 201 23.83 35.36 57.31
N LEU A 202 22.99 36.38 57.48
CA LEU A 202 22.91 37.16 58.72
C LEU A 202 22.38 36.31 59.88
N ILE A 203 21.41 35.43 59.63
CA ILE A 203 20.95 34.45 60.62
C ILE A 203 22.08 33.48 60.95
N LEU A 204 22.83 32.98 59.96
CA LEU A 204 24.01 32.13 60.19
C LEU A 204 25.13 32.84 60.95
N LEU A 205 25.41 34.11 60.66
CA LEU A 205 26.39 34.93 61.38
C LEU A 205 25.93 35.23 62.80
N GLY A 206 24.65 35.56 63.00
CA GLY A 206 24.05 35.78 64.32
C GLY A 206 24.07 34.51 65.18
N ILE A 207 23.74 33.36 64.57
CA ILE A 207 23.87 32.04 65.21
C ILE A 207 25.34 31.75 65.51
N GLY A 208 26.27 32.01 64.59
CA GLY A 208 27.71 31.83 64.80
C GLY A 208 28.28 32.68 65.93
N ALA A 209 27.88 33.97 66.01
CA ALA A 209 28.27 34.88 67.08
C ALA A 209 27.68 34.47 68.43
N ALA A 210 26.42 34.02 68.47
CA ALA A 210 25.80 33.47 69.67
C ALA A 210 26.53 32.19 70.13
N ILE A 211 26.86 31.29 69.20
CA ILE A 211 27.61 30.06 69.49
C ILE A 211 28.99 30.38 70.08
N PHE A 212 29.70 31.35 69.50
CA PHE A 212 31.00 31.80 69.99
C PHE A 212 30.91 32.42 71.40
N TYR A 213 29.88 33.21 71.66
CA TYR A 213 29.68 33.87 72.95
C TYR A 213 29.30 32.89 74.09
N TYR A 214 28.57 31.82 73.78
CA TYR A 214 28.12 30.82 74.75
C TYR A 214 29.03 29.57 74.84
N GLU A 215 30.22 29.58 74.20
CA GLU A 215 31.12 28.41 74.05
C GLU A 215 30.42 27.14 73.52
N ALA A 216 29.33 27.30 72.77
CA ALA A 216 28.44 26.21 72.36
C ALA A 216 28.83 25.62 71.00
N TYR A 217 30.11 25.34 70.77
CA TYR A 217 30.67 24.88 69.47
C TYR A 217 29.97 23.65 68.86
N TRP A 218 29.30 22.84 69.69
CA TRP A 218 28.51 21.70 69.26
C TRP A 218 27.33 22.07 68.32
N LEU A 219 26.79 23.29 68.41
CA LEU A 219 25.68 23.75 67.56
C LEU A 219 26.08 23.88 66.08
N LEU A 220 27.32 24.26 65.77
CA LEU A 220 27.81 24.33 64.39
C LEU A 220 27.86 22.94 63.75
N LEU A 221 28.26 21.92 64.51
CA LEU A 221 28.26 20.53 64.06
C LEU A 221 26.84 20.03 63.79
N VAL A 222 25.86 20.44 64.60
CA VAL A 222 24.44 20.09 64.39
C VAL A 222 23.91 20.74 63.09
N ILE A 223 24.19 22.03 62.87
CA ILE A 223 23.75 22.74 61.65
C ILE A 223 24.39 22.13 60.40
N PHE A 224 25.69 21.88 60.44
CA PHE A 224 26.39 21.19 59.34
C PHE A 224 25.81 19.79 59.10
N GLY A 225 25.55 19.03 60.16
CA GLY A 225 24.90 17.72 60.09
C GLY A 225 23.53 17.78 59.42
N ILE A 226 22.71 18.80 59.73
CA ILE A 226 21.40 19.02 59.08
C ILE A 226 21.56 19.28 57.58
N ILE A 227 22.51 20.14 57.18
CA ILE A 227 22.76 20.45 55.76
C ILE A 227 23.19 19.20 55.00
N VAL A 228 24.14 18.44 55.55
CA VAL A 228 24.61 17.18 54.96
C VAL A 228 23.46 16.17 54.88
N ALA A 229 22.63 16.07 55.91
CA ALA A 229 21.46 15.19 55.91
C ALA A 229 20.44 15.57 54.82
N ILE A 230 20.16 16.86 54.62
CA ILE A 230 19.27 17.33 53.54
C ILE A 230 19.82 16.95 52.17
N ILE A 231 21.12 17.18 51.92
CA ILE A 231 21.78 16.79 50.67
C ILE A 231 21.72 15.28 50.46
N ALA A 232 21.97 14.50 51.51
CA ALA A 232 21.92 13.04 51.47
C ALA A 232 20.50 12.54 51.15
N ILE A 233 19.46 13.05 51.84
CA ILE A 233 18.06 12.70 51.57
C ILE A 233 17.69 13.05 50.13
N TYR A 234 18.13 14.19 49.63
CA TYR A 234 17.86 14.63 48.26
C TYR A 234 18.55 13.73 47.22
N ASN A 235 19.82 13.37 47.42
CA ASN A 235 20.55 12.43 46.57
C ASN A 235 19.94 11.03 46.58
N ILE A 236 19.53 10.53 47.76
CA ILE A 236 18.83 9.25 47.89
C ILE A 236 17.52 9.29 47.10
N ARG A 237 16.72 10.35 47.26
CA ARG A 237 15.46 10.51 46.52
C ARG A 237 15.69 10.52 45.01
N LYS A 238 16.72 11.21 44.53
CA LYS A 238 17.09 11.22 43.11
C LYS A 238 17.39 9.81 42.61
N ILE A 239 18.28 9.09 43.30
CA ILE A 239 18.66 7.72 42.94
C ILE A 239 17.44 6.79 42.93
N VAL A 240 16.54 6.92 43.90
CA VAL A 240 15.32 6.11 43.97
C VAL A 240 14.39 6.38 42.77
N ILE A 241 14.20 7.65 42.39
CA ILE A 241 13.37 8.00 41.23
C ILE A 241 14.01 7.52 39.93
N ASP A 242 15.32 7.73 39.75
CA ASP A 242 16.03 7.31 38.55
C ASP A 242 16.00 5.79 38.39
N ASN A 243 16.22 5.03 39.47
CA ASN A 243 16.10 3.57 39.48
C ASN A 243 14.67 3.09 39.18
N SER A 244 13.64 3.80 39.68
CA SER A 244 12.25 3.48 39.36
C SER A 244 11.94 3.68 37.87
N LEU A 245 12.38 4.80 37.30
CA LEU A 245 12.19 5.11 35.88
C LEU A 245 13.00 4.16 34.98
N GLU A 246 14.20 3.77 35.40
CA GLU A 246 14.98 2.76 34.70
C GLU A 246 14.31 1.39 34.74
N GLY A 247 13.75 0.99 35.90
CA GLY A 247 12.93 -0.21 36.05
C GLY A 247 11.72 -0.22 35.12
N GLU A 248 11.08 0.91 34.89
CA GLU A 248 9.99 1.04 33.90
C GLU A 248 10.48 1.03 32.45
N ALA A 249 11.70 1.50 32.18
CA ALA A 249 12.27 1.55 30.83
C ALA A 249 12.70 0.19 30.30
N ILE A 250 13.23 -0.70 31.17
CA ILE A 250 13.71 -2.04 30.80
C ILE A 250 12.64 -2.88 30.07
N PRO A 251 11.43 -3.11 30.63
CA PRO A 251 10.41 -3.92 29.96
C PRO A 251 9.90 -3.29 28.67
N VAL A 252 9.89 -1.94 28.58
CA VAL A 252 9.51 -1.24 27.33
C VAL A 252 10.57 -1.44 26.25
N LYS A 253 11.86 -1.39 26.60
CA LYS A 253 12.96 -1.68 25.66
C LYS A 253 12.91 -3.13 25.17
N GLU A 254 12.72 -4.08 26.09
CA GLU A 254 12.61 -5.48 25.73
C GLU A 254 11.41 -5.73 24.79
N LYS A 255 10.26 -5.12 25.09
CA LYS A 255 9.08 -5.20 24.23
C LYS A 255 9.32 -4.60 22.84
N ILE A 256 10.05 -3.48 22.75
CA ILE A 256 10.42 -2.89 21.44
C ILE A 256 11.31 -3.85 20.66
N ALA A 257 12.32 -4.46 21.30
CA ALA A 257 13.21 -5.42 20.64
C ALA A 257 12.45 -6.67 20.15
N GLN A 258 11.51 -7.18 20.95
CA GLN A 258 10.62 -8.27 20.56
C GLN A 258 9.73 -7.88 19.37
N LEU A 259 9.14 -6.67 19.38
CA LEU A 259 8.34 -6.16 18.27
C LEU A 259 9.17 -5.98 17.00
N GLU A 260 10.41 -5.51 17.09
CA GLU A 260 11.32 -5.38 15.94
C GLU A 260 11.60 -6.74 15.30
N LYS A 261 11.90 -7.77 16.12
CA LYS A 261 12.06 -9.13 15.61
C LYS A 261 10.79 -9.64 14.92
N ASN A 262 9.62 -9.45 15.53
CA ASN A 262 8.35 -9.87 14.95
C ASN A 262 8.03 -9.14 13.64
N ILE A 263 8.37 -7.85 13.54
CA ILE A 263 8.24 -7.04 12.32
C ILE A 263 9.13 -7.61 11.21
N ASP A 264 10.39 -7.93 11.52
CA ASP A 264 11.33 -8.47 10.54
C ASP A 264 10.93 -9.87 10.06
N ASP A 265 10.48 -10.73 10.98
CA ASP A 265 9.98 -12.06 10.65
C ASP A 265 8.72 -11.97 9.77
N LYS A 266 7.79 -11.04 10.08
CA LYS A 266 6.61 -10.80 9.25
C LYS A 266 6.95 -10.22 7.87
N ARG A 267 7.96 -9.36 7.77
CA ARG A 267 8.44 -8.85 6.47
C ARG A 267 9.01 -9.96 5.59
N LYS A 268 9.76 -10.90 6.17
CA LYS A 268 10.25 -12.09 5.45
C LYS A 268 9.08 -12.94 4.96
N GLU A 269 8.12 -13.25 5.82
CA GLU A 269 6.91 -14.00 5.47
C GLU A 269 6.14 -13.35 4.30
N ILE A 270 5.94 -12.02 4.32
CA ILE A 270 5.30 -11.29 3.21
C ILE A 270 6.11 -11.40 1.91
N ASN A 271 7.43 -11.33 1.99
CA ASN A 271 8.30 -11.46 0.82
C ASN A 271 8.25 -12.88 0.23
N ASP A 272 8.20 -13.90 1.08
CA ASP A 272 8.05 -15.31 0.65
C ASP A 272 6.70 -15.51 -0.06
N PHE A 273 5.62 -14.97 0.50
CA PHE A 273 4.32 -14.98 -0.18
C PHE A 273 4.32 -14.22 -1.49
N ARG A 274 4.97 -13.05 -1.55
CA ARG A 274 5.12 -12.27 -2.80
C ARG A 274 5.90 -13.05 -3.85
N PHE A 275 6.96 -13.75 -3.45
CA PHE A 275 7.73 -14.61 -4.35
C PHE A 275 6.86 -15.74 -4.91
N LYS A 276 6.16 -16.48 -4.02
CA LYS A 276 5.24 -17.54 -4.43
C LYS A 276 4.13 -17.03 -5.35
N TYR A 277 3.51 -15.90 -5.01
CA TYR A 277 2.49 -15.25 -5.83
C TYR A 277 3.01 -14.92 -7.22
N ASN A 278 4.18 -14.28 -7.31
CA ASN A 278 4.77 -13.88 -8.58
C ASN A 278 5.13 -15.10 -9.44
N GLN A 279 5.56 -16.21 -8.82
CA GLN A 279 5.82 -17.47 -9.54
C GLN A 279 4.52 -18.03 -10.14
N LEU A 280 3.46 -18.15 -9.34
CA LEU A 280 2.15 -18.64 -9.80
C LEU A 280 1.55 -17.72 -10.88
N ALA A 281 1.61 -16.40 -10.67
CA ALA A 281 1.09 -15.43 -11.62
C ALA A 281 1.85 -15.47 -12.96
N LYS A 282 3.19 -15.60 -12.92
CA LYS A 282 4.00 -15.78 -14.13
C LYS A 282 3.63 -17.08 -14.84
N GLU A 283 3.53 -18.18 -14.10
CA GLU A 283 3.16 -19.47 -14.66
C GLU A 283 1.82 -19.38 -15.39
N VAL A 284 0.78 -18.85 -14.75
CA VAL A 284 -0.55 -18.61 -15.35
C VAL A 284 -0.45 -17.77 -16.63
N VAL A 285 0.35 -16.70 -16.65
CA VAL A 285 0.49 -15.85 -17.83
C VAL A 285 1.24 -16.58 -18.96
N THR A 286 2.19 -17.46 -18.63
CA THR A 286 3.01 -18.19 -19.59
C THR A 286 2.40 -19.49 -20.12
N THR A 287 1.54 -20.19 -19.37
CA THR A 287 0.97 -21.48 -19.80
C THR A 287 0.04 -21.32 -21.01
N TYR A 288 -0.67 -20.19 -21.10
CA TYR A 288 -1.55 -19.87 -22.21
C TYR A 288 -1.34 -18.42 -22.64
N PRO A 289 -0.22 -18.13 -23.33
CA PRO A 289 -0.01 -16.79 -23.88
C PRO A 289 -1.22 -16.48 -24.76
N ILE A 290 -1.78 -15.28 -24.60
CA ILE A 290 -2.73 -14.79 -25.60
C ILE A 290 -1.89 -14.71 -26.87
N THR A 291 -2.21 -15.60 -27.78
CA THR A 291 -1.46 -15.75 -29.00
C THR A 291 -1.94 -14.54 -29.83
N ASP A 292 -1.24 -13.42 -29.69
CA ASP A 292 -1.56 -12.13 -30.31
C ASP A 292 -1.37 -12.19 -31.85
N MET A 293 -1.43 -13.39 -32.45
CA MET A 293 -1.10 -13.65 -33.85
C MET A 293 -2.01 -12.91 -34.84
N GLU A 294 -3.12 -12.34 -34.39
CA GLU A 294 -4.00 -11.50 -35.22
C GLU A 294 -3.67 -9.99 -35.16
N ALA A 295 -2.81 -9.53 -34.23
CA ALA A 295 -2.46 -8.11 -34.13
C ALA A 295 -1.47 -7.66 -35.23
N THR A 296 -0.78 -8.59 -35.86
CA THR A 296 0.10 -8.30 -37.01
C THR A 296 -0.65 -8.08 -38.31
N GLU A 297 -1.83 -8.69 -38.51
CA GLU A 297 -2.58 -8.56 -39.76
C GLU A 297 -3.41 -7.26 -39.83
N GLU A 298 -3.94 -6.75 -38.71
CA GLU A 298 -4.76 -5.51 -38.71
C GLU A 298 -3.91 -4.23 -38.94
N ASN A 299 -2.61 -4.22 -38.61
CA ASN A 299 -1.75 -3.04 -38.86
C ASN A 299 -1.33 -2.90 -40.33
N GLU A 300 -1.38 -3.96 -41.13
CA GLU A 300 -1.08 -3.87 -42.57
C GLU A 300 -2.26 -3.35 -43.40
N GLU A 301 -3.51 -3.58 -42.96
CA GLU A 301 -4.69 -3.06 -43.66
C GLU A 301 -4.98 -1.58 -43.36
N GLU A 302 -4.68 -1.08 -42.16
CA GLU A 302 -4.97 0.32 -41.82
C GLU A 302 -3.94 1.31 -42.45
N ASP A 303 -2.68 0.90 -42.63
CA ASP A 303 -1.63 1.77 -43.18
C ASP A 303 -1.71 1.98 -44.71
N THR A 304 -2.45 1.11 -45.43
CA THR A 304 -2.64 1.28 -46.89
C THR A 304 -3.74 2.28 -47.26
N THR A 305 -4.63 2.64 -46.33
CA THR A 305 -5.75 3.56 -46.62
C THR A 305 -5.48 5.02 -46.27
N ASP A 306 -4.47 5.30 -45.43
CA ASP A 306 -4.12 6.66 -45.01
C ASP A 306 -2.87 7.25 -45.70
N ALA A 307 -2.11 6.43 -46.44
CA ALA A 307 -0.98 6.90 -47.24
C ALA A 307 -1.38 7.85 -48.39
N ASP A 308 -2.61 7.72 -48.91
CA ASP A 308 -3.09 8.57 -50.02
C ASP A 308 -3.72 9.91 -49.58
N LYS A 309 -3.95 10.12 -48.28
CA LYS A 309 -4.52 11.39 -47.77
C LYS A 309 -3.49 12.39 -47.24
N ARG A 310 -2.20 12.06 -47.20
CA ARG A 310 -1.14 12.94 -46.64
C ARG A 310 -0.31 13.72 -47.68
N LYS A 311 -0.78 13.87 -48.92
CA LYS A 311 -0.24 14.85 -49.88
C LYS A 311 -1.07 16.13 -49.87
N GLY A 312 -0.96 16.98 -48.84
CA GLY A 312 -1.67 18.26 -48.90
C GLY A 312 -1.71 19.17 -47.67
N VAL A 313 -0.93 18.94 -46.61
CA VAL A 313 -0.97 19.83 -45.43
C VAL A 313 0.38 20.50 -45.20
N ASN A 314 0.37 21.81 -45.43
CA ASN A 314 1.46 22.77 -45.24
C ASN A 314 1.93 22.79 -43.76
N PRO A 315 3.24 22.78 -43.47
CA PRO A 315 3.73 22.79 -42.09
C PRO A 315 3.64 24.20 -41.49
N MET A 316 2.55 24.50 -40.78
CA MET A 316 2.41 25.73 -40.01
C MET A 316 3.16 25.60 -38.67
N LYS A 317 4.20 26.42 -38.52
CA LYS A 317 5.05 26.56 -37.33
C LYS A 317 4.22 26.83 -36.07
N LEU A 318 4.12 25.86 -35.16
CA LEU A 318 3.65 26.09 -33.80
C LEU A 318 4.83 26.25 -32.84
N ARG A 319 4.99 27.47 -32.33
CA ARG A 319 5.87 27.86 -31.23
C ARG A 319 5.51 27.06 -29.97
N ARG A 320 6.50 26.39 -29.37
CA ARG A 320 6.40 25.79 -28.03
C ARG A 320 6.42 26.88 -26.96
N PRO A 321 5.46 26.93 -26.03
CA PRO A 321 5.62 27.73 -24.82
C PRO A 321 6.52 27.01 -23.81
N ASN A 322 7.39 27.81 -23.23
CA ASN A 322 8.41 27.49 -22.26
C ASN A 322 7.79 27.01 -20.93
N ARG A 323 7.95 25.73 -20.57
CA ARG A 323 7.40 25.15 -19.33
C ARG A 323 8.40 25.32 -18.19
N LYS A 324 8.37 26.50 -17.55
CA LYS A 324 9.07 26.77 -16.29
C LYS A 324 8.36 26.07 -15.12
N ASN A 325 9.16 25.40 -14.30
CA ASN A 325 9.08 25.27 -12.84
C ASN A 325 7.69 25.29 -12.16
N ARG A 326 7.28 24.11 -11.66
CA ARG A 326 6.48 24.01 -10.42
C ARG A 326 7.09 22.94 -9.52
N ARG A 327 8.02 23.39 -8.67
CA ARG A 327 8.38 22.75 -7.40
C ARG A 327 7.29 23.10 -6.38
N ASN A 328 7.06 22.15 -5.47
CA ASN A 328 6.51 22.30 -4.12
C ASN A 328 5.07 22.83 -4.01
N GLN A 329 4.10 21.92 -3.81
CA GLN A 329 3.14 22.05 -2.71
C GLN A 329 2.84 20.65 -2.15
N SER A 330 3.35 20.42 -0.95
CA SER A 330 2.91 19.44 0.03
C SER A 330 1.43 19.65 0.33
N GLY A 331 0.61 18.64 0.05
CA GLY A 331 -0.81 18.62 0.42
C GLY A 331 -0.98 17.86 1.73
N ASP A 332 -1.42 18.61 2.74
CA ASP A 332 -1.91 18.13 4.03
C ASP A 332 -3.02 17.09 3.88
N PHE A 333 -2.93 16.00 4.65
CA PHE A 333 -4.04 15.06 4.85
C PHE A 333 -4.89 15.52 6.04
N PRO A 334 -6.20 15.77 5.87
CA PRO A 334 -7.07 16.09 6.98
C PRO A 334 -7.50 14.85 7.78
N SER A 335 -7.57 15.09 9.08
CA SER A 335 -7.98 14.22 10.18
C SER A 335 -9.24 13.37 9.96
N LEU A 336 -9.14 12.08 10.28
CA LEU A 336 -10.28 11.18 10.51
C LEU A 336 -11.02 11.59 11.79
N ARG A 337 -12.25 12.11 11.61
CA ARG A 337 -13.26 12.26 12.66
C ARG A 337 -13.72 10.89 13.13
N LYS A 338 -13.66 10.67 14.44
CA LYS A 338 -14.37 9.60 15.14
C LYS A 338 -15.88 9.88 15.07
N MET A 339 -16.67 8.90 14.63
CA MET A 339 -18.08 8.81 14.98
C MET A 339 -18.20 7.84 16.16
N SER A 340 -18.80 8.37 17.22
CA SER A 340 -19.37 7.68 18.37
C SER A 340 -20.60 6.86 17.98
#